data_AF-A0A6P2DA83-F1
#
_entry.id   AF-A0A6P2DA83-F1
#
_cell.length_a   1.000
_cell.length_b   1.000
_cell.length_c   1.000
_cell.angle_alpha   90.00
_cell.angle_beta   90.00
_cell.angle_gamma   90.00
#
_symmetry.space_group_name_H-M   'P 1'
#
loop_
_entity.id
_entity.type
_entity.pdbx_description
1 polymer ?
#
loop_
_entity_poly.entity_id
_entity_poly.type
_entity_poly.pdbx_seq_one_letter_code
_entity_poly.pdbx_strand_id
1 'polypeptide(L)' 'MAIAAQMYALRDFSGIPILADALEESGCDNADVLDHCCGPGPHVRGCWVVDLVLGKE' A
#
# COMPACT_ATOMS: atom_id res chain seq x y z
N MET A 1 -6.11 -3.91 6.22
CA MET A 1 -5.60 -5.05 5.42
C MET A 1 -4.43 -5.74 6.14
N ALA A 2 -4.39 -7.09 6.18
CA ALA A 2 -3.33 -7.83 6.86
C ALA A 2 -1.94 -7.67 6.20
N ILE A 3 -1.89 -7.50 4.88
CA ILE A 3 -0.66 -7.28 4.10
C ILE A 3 0.02 -5.97 4.50
N ALA A 4 -0.72 -4.85 4.54
CA ALA A 4 -0.19 -3.56 4.97
C ALA A 4 0.40 -3.61 6.39
N ALA A 5 -0.26 -4.33 7.32
CA ALA A 5 0.23 -4.49 8.69
C ALA A 5 1.53 -5.30 8.75
N GLN A 6 1.65 -6.38 7.96
CA GLN A 6 2.87 -7.17 7.85
C GLN A 6 4.04 -6.34 7.28
N MET A 7 3.79 -5.59 6.20
CA MET A 7 4.81 -4.74 5.59
C MET A 7 5.33 -3.69 6.57
N TYR A 8 4.41 -3.07 7.32
CA TYR A 8 4.76 -2.09 8.34
C TYR A 8 5.58 -2.69 9.50
N ALA A 9 5.24 -3.89 9.95
CA ALA A 9 5.92 -4.59 11.05
C ALA A 9 7.31 -5.09 10.65
N LEU A 10 7.43 -5.69 9.47
CA LEU A 10 8.66 -6.30 8.97
C LEU A 10 9.58 -5.31 8.24
N ARG A 11 9.06 -4.12 7.90
CA ARG A 11 9.72 -3.13 7.02
C ARG A 11 10.06 -3.71 5.65
N ASP A 12 9.29 -4.70 5.22
CA ASP A 12 9.39 -5.31 3.89
C ASP A 12 8.20 -4.87 3.06
N PHE A 13 8.45 -4.06 2.04
CA PHE A 13 7.42 -3.48 1.18
C PHE A 13 7.33 -4.17 -0.18
N SER A 14 7.94 -5.35 -0.32
CA SER A 14 7.87 -6.16 -1.55
C SER A 14 6.43 -6.58 -1.89
N GLY A 15 5.52 -6.55 -0.92
CA GLY A 15 4.08 -6.85 -1.09
C GLY A 15 3.22 -5.71 -1.61
N ILE A 16 3.77 -4.55 -1.98
CA ILE A 16 2.98 -3.42 -2.50
C ILE A 16 2.13 -3.79 -3.73
N PRO A 17 2.64 -4.52 -4.74
CA PRO A 17 1.83 -4.87 -5.91
C PRO A 17 0.59 -5.70 -5.53
N ILE A 18 0.72 -6.56 -4.51
CA ILE A 18 -0.40 -7.38 -3.99
C ILE A 18 -1.38 -6.49 -3.21
N LEU A 19 -0.88 -5.49 -2.49
CA LEU A 19 -1.73 -4.50 -1.82
C LEU A 19 -2.53 -3.69 -2.84
N ALA A 20 -1.92 -3.30 -3.98
CA ALA A 20 -2.58 -2.57 -5.06
C ALA A 20 -3.77 -3.36 -5.63
N ASP A 21 -3.52 -4.61 -6.02
CA ASP A 21 -4.52 -5.53 -6.55
C ASP A 21 -5.68 -5.71 -5.55
N ALA A 22 -5.36 -5.96 -4.28
CA ALA A 22 -6.37 -6.09 -3.23
C ALA A 22 -7.17 -4.80 -2.98
N LEU A 23 -6.57 -3.62 -3.22
CA LEU A 23 -7.28 -2.35 -3.15
C LEU A 23 -8.24 -2.20 -4.33
N GLU A 24 -7.81 -2.47 -5.56
CA GLU A 24 -8.68 -2.46 -6.75
C GLU A 24 -9.85 -3.44 -6.60
N GLU A 25 -9.59 -4.67 -6.15
CA GLU A 25 -10.63 -5.67 -5.90
C GLU A 25 -11.63 -5.24 -4.81
N SER A 26 -11.18 -4.44 -3.84
CA SER A 26 -12.05 -3.87 -2.81
C SER A 26 -12.87 -2.66 -3.30
N GLY A 27 -12.69 -2.25 -4.56
CA GLY A 27 -13.36 -1.12 -5.18
C GLY A 27 -12.61 0.22 -5.04
N CYS A 28 -11.31 0.21 -4.74
CA CYS A 28 -10.51 1.43 -4.77
C CYS A 28 -10.23 1.85 -6.22
N ASP A 29 -10.86 2.93 -6.66
CA ASP A 29 -10.65 3.53 -7.99
C ASP A 29 -9.74 4.78 -7.98
N ASN A 30 -9.11 5.10 -6.83
CA ASN A 30 -8.22 6.24 -6.72
C ASN A 30 -6.91 6.02 -7.51
N ALA A 31 -6.80 6.69 -8.66
CA ALA A 31 -5.66 6.59 -9.56
C ALA A 31 -4.32 6.93 -8.89
N ASP A 32 -4.26 7.91 -7.98
CA ASP A 32 -3.01 8.28 -7.29
C ASP A 32 -2.52 7.14 -6.38
N VAL A 33 -3.45 6.43 -5.72
CA VAL A 33 -3.14 5.27 -4.86
C VAL A 33 -2.59 4.12 -5.69
N LEU A 34 -3.27 3.80 -6.79
CA LEU A 34 -2.91 2.68 -7.67
C LEU A 34 -1.61 2.96 -8.43
N ASP A 35 -1.44 4.17 -8.97
CA ASP A 35 -0.22 4.59 -9.65
C ASP A 35 0.97 4.59 -8.68
N HIS A 36 0.80 5.06 -7.44
CA HIS A 36 1.85 4.99 -6.45
C HIS A 36 2.28 3.54 -6.14
N CYS A 37 1.33 2.61 -6.05
CA CYS A 37 1.64 1.20 -5.80
C CYS A 37 2.28 0.50 -7.00
N CYS A 38 1.93 0.90 -8.23
CA CYS A 38 2.55 0.37 -9.46
C CYS A 38 3.84 1.10 -9.85
N GLY A 39 4.09 2.28 -9.30
CA GLY A 39 5.21 3.14 -9.62
C GLY A 39 6.52 2.72 -8.95
N PRO A 40 7.67 3.20 -9.45
CA PRO A 40 9.00 2.88 -8.89
C PRO A 40 9.31 3.63 -7.59
N GLY A 41 8.30 4.21 -6.93
CA GLY A 41 8.47 5.04 -5.75
C GLY A 41 9.04 4.23 -4.57
N PRO A 42 9.83 4.84 -3.68
CA PRO A 42 10.34 4.13 -2.51
C PRO A 42 9.19 3.81 -1.56
N HIS A 43 8.96 2.52 -1.32
CA HIS A 43 8.04 2.06 -0.29
C HIS A 43 8.81 1.75 0.99
N VAL A 44 8.54 2.55 2.01
CA VAL A 44 9.17 2.49 3.33
C VAL A 44 8.13 2.75 4.41
N ARG A 45 8.53 2.63 5.68
CA ARG A 45 7.68 3.07 6.79
C ARG A 45 7.46 4.58 6.67
N GLY A 46 6.20 5.02 6.60
CA GLY A 46 5.84 6.38 6.18
C GLY A 46 5.34 6.48 4.74
N CYS A 47 5.25 5.36 4.01
CA CYS A 47 4.54 5.28 2.74
C CYS A 47 3.09 5.70 2.95
N TRP A 48 2.67 6.77 2.29
CA TRP A 48 1.37 7.39 2.49
C TRP A 48 0.21 6.42 2.20
N VAL A 49 0.31 5.58 1.17
CA VAL A 49 -0.73 4.55 0.87
C VAL A 49 -0.84 3.55 2.02
N VAL A 50 0.30 3.07 2.53
CA VAL A 50 0.30 2.08 3.61
C VAL A 50 -0.23 2.69 4.90
N ASP A 51 0.12 3.93 5.20
CA ASP A 51 -0.39 4.65 6.37
C ASP A 51 -1.90 4.92 6.26
N LEU A 52 -2.39 5.25 5.07
CA LEU A 52 -3.82 5.43 4.77
C LEU A 52 -4.62 4.14 4.97
N VAL A 53 -4.13 3.02 4.42
CA VAL A 53 -4.74 1.69 4.62
C VAL A 53 -4.72 1.25 6.09
N LEU A 54 -3.79 1.76 6.88
CA LEU A 54 -3.68 1.47 8.32
C LEU A 54 -4.39 2.50 9.21
N GLY A 55 -4.99 3.55 8.64
CA GLY A 55 -5.67 4.63 9.39
C GLY A 55 -4.72 5.43 10.28
N LYS A 56 -3.53 5.73 9.78
CA LYS A 56 -2.47 6.46 10.53
C LYS A 56 -2.32 7.93 10.11
N GLU A 57 -3.24 8.43 9.31
CA GLU A 57 -3.35 9.82 8.84
C GLU A 57 -4.39 10.64 9.63
#